data_AF-A0A377GEN9-F1
#
_entry.id   AF-A0A377GEN9-F1
#
_cell.length_a   1.000
_cell.length_b   1.000
_cell.length_c   1.000
_cell.angle_alpha   90.00
_cell.angle_beta   90.00
_cell.angle_gamma   90.00
#
_symmetry.space_group_name_H-M   'P 1'
#
loop_
_entity.id
_entity.type
_entity.pdbx_description
1 polymer ?
#
loop_
_entity_poly.entity_id
_entity_poly.type
_entity_poly.pdbx_seq_one_letter_code
_entity_poly.pdbx_strand_id
1 'polypeptide(L)'
;MNSKEELSRQYQDKKIKIDEQKEIILHLQQMKTEKEKAVETFNQKNKVIIENEVPSALNTAKINPDPVHLDPEEKQAVLDYIQEQLSTLSKEKQHNEELLEKSKKLNDLLEQVLEHLKAGYNKNTLADLTNKSGITSTQAPQNSGFALLLEILEEDPRKYTWTRDSTDRQNLLKVVPQKIQSVAFALGVDKETSKELTSALETLEQIQIQLVRNYDEHDKLSEEVVLLAEQIRQIETVTVKELTAQAEELERQIEELDQQEQKKQEQERERREQQRQEQANQRERLRQKAEQEKKERGTLALELKKLLIEYIDGRKQHYSTKDFFLPGDKKTREQFIDKIVNAKDGLLKKYVDSGNSNELLNTITAQISNFHGIKMQATLNRIVVKLIEAESKPVEIEDLPAKAKGVLSSFEAKKGKYKEYAVRMKNIYNKIEGINAYAKTLPKREQEVINQLIEALKKDVNQFVWQNSEQLPENKSYQKFKMNIKARLHSHDDLMSGHTSWSDTILNLLLSVITLGKLICSKATSGRASLFFDKTEEQKEIEAPIDVALENLGRFLAGG
;
A
#
# COMPACT_ATOMS: atom_id res chain seq x y z
N MET A 1 2.02 -1.90 -8.44
CA MET A 1 1.68 -0.96 -7.34
C MET A 1 2.87 -0.03 -7.20
N ASN A 2 2.67 1.28 -7.35
CA ASN A 2 3.73 2.25 -7.08
C ASN A 2 4.09 2.18 -5.59
N SER A 3 5.38 2.31 -5.28
CA SER A 3 5.85 2.39 -3.89
C SER A 3 5.28 3.65 -3.22
N LYS A 4 5.06 3.62 -1.90
CA LYS A 4 4.68 4.80 -1.11
C LYS A 4 5.65 5.96 -1.37
N GLU A 5 6.95 5.65 -1.47
CA GLU A 5 8.00 6.63 -1.77
C GLU A 5 7.80 7.31 -3.13
N GLU A 6 7.35 6.55 -4.13
CA GLU A 6 7.08 7.05 -5.47
C GLU A 6 5.82 7.94 -5.51
N LEU A 7 4.76 7.55 -4.79
CA LEU A 7 3.56 8.39 -4.65
C LEU A 7 3.86 9.69 -3.91
N SER A 8 4.66 9.63 -2.82
CA SER A 8 5.11 10.83 -2.10
C SER A 8 5.94 11.76 -2.98
N ARG A 9 6.81 11.20 -3.84
CA ARG A 9 7.58 12.00 -4.80
C ARG A 9 6.67 12.70 -5.81
N GLN A 10 5.71 11.97 -6.37
CA GLN A 10 4.74 12.54 -7.32
C GLN A 10 3.89 13.63 -6.67
N TYR A 11 3.48 13.46 -5.41
CA TYR A 11 2.77 14.49 -4.65
C TYR A 11 3.61 15.77 -4.50
N GLN A 12 4.89 15.65 -4.14
CA GLN A 12 5.79 16.80 -4.03
C GLN A 12 5.99 17.51 -5.38
N ASP A 13 6.22 16.75 -6.45
CA ASP A 13 6.35 17.30 -7.80
C ASP A 13 5.08 18.06 -8.24
N LYS A 14 3.89 17.58 -7.86
CA LYS A 14 2.62 18.26 -8.13
C LYS A 14 2.49 19.55 -7.32
N LYS A 15 2.88 19.55 -6.05
CA LYS A 15 2.90 20.78 -5.23
C LYS A 15 3.81 21.85 -5.82
N ILE A 16 5.03 21.47 -6.23
CA ILE A 16 5.99 22.39 -6.86
C ILE A 16 5.36 23.02 -8.10
N LYS A 17 4.73 22.23 -8.97
CA LYS A 17 4.04 22.73 -10.17
C LYS A 17 2.86 23.66 -9.84
N ILE A 18 2.11 23.37 -8.78
CA ILE A 18 1.02 24.26 -8.33
C ILE A 18 1.59 25.62 -7.92
N ASP A 19 2.68 25.63 -7.17
CA ASP A 19 3.31 26.86 -6.71
C ASP A 19 3.92 27.66 -7.88
N GLU A 20 4.57 26.99 -8.84
CA GLU A 20 5.04 27.62 -10.09
C GLU A 20 3.91 28.28 -10.88
N GLN A 21 2.75 27.62 -11.01
CA GLN A 21 1.60 28.21 -11.71
C GLN A 21 0.99 29.40 -10.95
N LYS A 22 1.00 29.38 -9.61
CA LYS A 22 0.55 30.51 -8.79
C LYS A 22 1.47 31.73 -8.94
N GLU A 23 2.78 31.52 -9.04
CA GLU A 23 3.73 32.59 -9.34
C GLU A 23 3.47 33.21 -10.72
N ILE A 24 3.16 32.39 -11.74
CA ILE A 24 2.76 32.89 -13.07
C ILE A 24 1.48 33.73 -12.98
N ILE A 25 0.46 33.24 -12.27
CA ILE A 25 -0.79 33.99 -12.05
C ILE A 25 -0.50 35.34 -11.38
N LEU A 26 0.36 35.36 -10.35
CA LEU A 26 0.71 36.59 -9.64
C LEU A 26 1.37 37.60 -10.57
N HIS A 27 2.31 37.17 -11.42
CA HIS A 27 2.94 38.03 -12.41
C HIS A 27 1.92 38.58 -13.43
N LEU A 28 1.02 37.74 -13.94
CA LEU A 28 -0.03 38.17 -14.87
C LEU A 28 -1.01 39.17 -14.22
N GLN A 29 -1.35 38.98 -12.94
CA GLN A 29 -2.18 39.92 -12.18
C GLN A 29 -1.51 41.28 -12.00
N GLN A 30 -0.19 41.31 -11.78
CA GLN A 30 0.58 42.56 -11.73
C GLN A 30 0.53 43.29 -13.08
N MET A 31 0.81 42.59 -14.18
CA MET A 31 0.70 43.16 -15.53
C MET A 31 -0.70 43.69 -15.85
N LYS A 32 -1.75 42.94 -15.46
CA LYS A 32 -3.15 43.37 -15.64
C LYS A 32 -3.41 44.67 -14.90
N THR A 33 -2.99 44.75 -13.63
CA THR A 33 -3.17 45.93 -12.79
C THR A 33 -2.44 47.17 -13.34
N GLU A 34 -1.24 46.98 -13.89
CA GLU A 34 -0.48 48.07 -14.52
C GLU A 34 -1.20 48.61 -15.76
N LYS A 35 -1.76 47.73 -16.60
CA LYS A 35 -2.51 48.12 -17.80
C LYS A 35 -3.85 48.77 -17.46
N GLU A 36 -4.57 48.29 -16.45
CA GLU A 36 -5.79 48.93 -15.95
C GLU A 36 -5.53 50.36 -15.46
N LYS A 37 -4.41 50.59 -14.77
CA LYS A 37 -4.00 51.96 -14.38
C LYS A 37 -3.67 52.84 -15.58
N ALA A 38 -3.08 52.26 -16.63
CA ALA A 38 -2.80 53.00 -17.86
C ALA A 38 -4.10 53.39 -18.61
N VAL A 39 -5.09 52.49 -18.66
CA VAL A 39 -6.45 52.75 -19.17
C VAL A 39 -7.09 53.92 -18.41
N GLU A 40 -7.09 53.86 -17.07
CA GLU A 40 -7.63 54.94 -16.21
C GLU A 40 -6.91 56.29 -16.47
N THR A 41 -5.59 56.24 -16.70
CA THR A 41 -4.81 57.44 -17.04
C THR A 41 -5.25 58.04 -18.38
N PHE A 42 -5.61 57.24 -19.37
CA PHE A 42 -6.16 57.73 -20.64
C PHE A 42 -7.56 58.31 -20.47
N ASN A 43 -8.42 57.71 -19.64
CA ASN A 43 -9.76 58.25 -19.33
C ASN A 43 -9.65 59.65 -18.69
N GLN A 44 -8.73 59.81 -17.74
CA GLN A 44 -8.46 61.11 -17.12
C GLN A 44 -7.92 62.14 -18.11
N LYS A 45 -7.00 61.74 -19.02
CA LYS A 45 -6.52 62.63 -20.08
C LYS A 45 -7.63 63.06 -21.03
N ASN A 46 -8.46 62.13 -21.48
CA ASN A 46 -9.59 62.43 -22.36
C ASN A 46 -10.58 63.38 -21.68
N LYS A 47 -10.89 63.13 -20.40
CA LYS A 47 -11.71 64.03 -19.59
C LYS A 47 -11.14 65.45 -19.53
N VAL A 48 -9.84 65.60 -19.26
CA VAL A 48 -9.17 66.92 -19.23
C VAL A 48 -9.28 67.64 -20.57
N ILE A 49 -9.08 66.93 -21.68
CA ILE A 49 -9.20 67.50 -23.02
C ILE A 49 -10.64 67.98 -23.28
N ILE A 50 -11.63 67.15 -22.98
CA ILE A 50 -13.06 67.44 -23.22
C ILE A 50 -13.53 68.61 -22.34
N GLU A 51 -13.21 68.59 -21.04
CA GLU A 51 -13.72 69.57 -20.08
C GLU A 51 -12.99 70.92 -20.14
N ASN A 52 -11.73 70.96 -20.60
CA ASN A 52 -10.91 72.18 -20.55
C ASN A 52 -10.40 72.63 -21.91
N GLU A 53 -9.75 71.74 -22.67
CA GLU A 53 -9.06 72.13 -23.91
C GLU A 53 -10.05 72.48 -25.03
N VAL A 54 -11.13 71.71 -25.15
CA VAL A 54 -12.18 71.94 -26.15
C VAL A 54 -12.93 73.27 -25.91
N PRO A 55 -13.44 73.57 -24.70
CA PRO A 55 -14.01 74.88 -24.40
C PRO A 55 -13.02 76.03 -24.60
N SER A 56 -11.74 75.84 -24.24
CA SER A 56 -10.71 76.86 -24.42
C SER A 56 -10.49 77.21 -25.91
N ALA A 57 -10.46 76.18 -26.77
CA ALA A 57 -10.35 76.38 -28.22
C ALA A 57 -11.56 77.14 -28.79
N LEU A 58 -12.79 76.77 -28.38
CA LEU A 58 -14.02 77.42 -28.83
C LEU A 58 -14.15 78.88 -28.34
N ASN A 59 -13.77 79.15 -27.09
CA ASN A 59 -13.75 80.49 -26.52
C ASN A 59 -12.80 81.44 -27.25
N THR A 60 -11.73 80.93 -27.87
CA THR A 60 -10.81 81.75 -28.69
C THR A 60 -11.55 82.38 -29.89
N ALA A 61 -12.54 81.69 -30.46
CA ALA A 61 -13.39 82.18 -31.53
C ALA A 61 -14.63 82.96 -31.04
N LYS A 62 -14.77 83.18 -29.72
CA LYS A 62 -15.98 83.74 -29.07
C LYS A 62 -17.26 82.93 -29.36
N ILE A 63 -17.12 81.66 -29.72
CA ILE A 63 -18.22 80.71 -29.82
C ILE A 63 -18.44 80.14 -28.42
N ASN A 64 -19.64 80.32 -27.88
CA ASN A 64 -19.97 79.69 -26.61
C ASN A 64 -20.16 78.20 -26.84
N PRO A 65 -19.40 77.32 -26.17
CA PRO A 65 -19.67 75.90 -26.22
C PRO A 65 -21.03 75.62 -25.57
N ASP A 66 -21.87 74.83 -26.24
CA ASP A 66 -23.05 74.28 -25.60
C ASP A 66 -22.61 73.36 -24.45
N PRO A 67 -23.25 73.43 -23.27
CA PRO A 67 -22.93 72.55 -22.15
C PRO A 67 -23.41 71.13 -22.49
N VAL A 68 -22.52 70.31 -23.05
CA VAL A 68 -22.78 68.90 -23.32
C VAL A 68 -22.14 68.06 -22.22
N HIS A 69 -22.95 67.23 -21.54
CA HIS A 69 -22.45 66.18 -20.66
C HIS A 69 -22.02 64.98 -21.51
N LEU A 70 -20.80 65.02 -22.01
CA LEU A 70 -20.17 63.89 -22.70
C LEU A 70 -19.58 62.93 -21.68
N ASP A 71 -19.81 61.63 -21.90
CA ASP A 71 -19.06 60.60 -21.20
C ASP A 71 -17.65 60.53 -21.83
N PRO A 72 -16.57 60.80 -21.07
CA PRO A 72 -15.21 60.73 -21.59
C PRO A 72 -14.79 59.32 -22.03
N GLU A 73 -15.54 58.28 -21.66
CA GLU A 73 -15.28 56.90 -22.08
C GLU A 73 -15.96 56.55 -23.42
N GLU A 74 -16.97 57.30 -23.85
CA GLU A 74 -17.72 57.03 -25.07
C GLU A 74 -17.06 57.66 -26.31
N LYS A 75 -16.04 56.96 -26.84
CA LYS A 75 -15.24 57.36 -28.02
C LYS A 75 -16.06 57.99 -29.14
N GLN A 76 -17.12 57.32 -29.59
CA GLN A 76 -17.88 57.77 -30.76
C GLN A 76 -18.64 59.07 -30.48
N ALA A 77 -19.30 59.18 -29.32
CA ALA A 77 -20.05 60.38 -28.95
C ALA A 77 -19.13 61.61 -28.82
N VAL A 78 -17.94 61.43 -28.24
CA VAL A 78 -16.95 62.50 -28.11
C VAL A 78 -16.44 62.93 -29.50
N LEU A 79 -16.07 61.99 -30.37
CA LEU A 79 -15.55 62.32 -31.70
C LEU A 79 -16.61 62.97 -32.59
N ASP A 80 -17.87 62.54 -32.50
CA ASP A 80 -18.99 63.14 -33.22
C ASP A 80 -19.24 64.58 -32.77
N TYR A 81 -19.18 64.85 -31.46
CA TYR A 81 -19.28 66.20 -30.93
C TYR A 81 -18.15 67.10 -31.46
N ILE A 82 -16.89 66.65 -31.42
CA ILE A 82 -15.76 67.44 -31.96
C ILE A 82 -15.95 67.70 -33.46
N GLN A 83 -16.42 66.71 -34.21
CA GLN A 83 -16.67 66.85 -35.64
C GLN A 83 -17.78 67.87 -35.93
N GLU A 84 -18.82 67.92 -35.10
CA GLU A 84 -19.89 68.92 -35.18
C GLU A 84 -19.34 70.33 -34.92
N GLN A 85 -18.53 70.50 -33.86
CA GLN A 85 -17.90 71.79 -33.55
C GLN A 85 -16.97 72.29 -34.67
N LEU A 86 -16.17 71.39 -35.26
CA LEU A 86 -15.36 71.70 -36.45
C LEU A 86 -16.21 72.14 -37.63
N SER A 87 -17.36 71.48 -37.88
CA SER A 87 -18.29 71.87 -38.95
C SER A 87 -18.90 73.25 -38.72
N THR A 88 -19.28 73.56 -37.48
CA THR A 88 -19.84 74.87 -37.09
C THR A 88 -18.82 75.98 -37.29
N LEU A 89 -17.60 75.82 -36.75
CA LEU A 89 -16.51 76.77 -36.93
C LEU A 89 -16.14 76.99 -38.41
N SER A 90 -16.14 75.92 -39.21
CA SER A 90 -15.86 76.01 -40.64
C SER A 90 -16.90 76.87 -41.38
N LYS A 91 -18.20 76.72 -41.04
CA LYS A 91 -19.28 77.55 -41.58
C LYS A 91 -19.15 79.01 -41.15
N GLU A 92 -18.83 79.26 -39.88
CA GLU A 92 -18.61 80.62 -39.38
C GLU A 92 -17.41 81.29 -40.03
N LYS A 93 -16.30 80.55 -40.22
CA LYS A 93 -15.13 81.03 -40.96
C LYS A 93 -15.50 81.41 -42.39
N GLN A 94 -16.21 80.56 -43.11
CA GLN A 94 -16.66 80.86 -44.47
C GLN A 94 -17.54 82.12 -44.50
N HIS A 95 -18.46 82.26 -43.54
CA HIS A 95 -19.31 83.46 -43.43
C HIS A 95 -18.48 84.73 -43.17
N ASN A 96 -17.50 84.66 -42.27
CA ASN A 96 -16.61 85.78 -41.97
C ASN A 96 -15.71 86.14 -43.16
N GLU A 97 -15.25 85.17 -43.94
CA GLU A 97 -14.50 85.39 -45.19
C GLU A 97 -15.35 86.16 -46.23
N GLU A 98 -16.64 85.83 -46.35
CA GLU A 98 -17.57 86.57 -47.21
C GLU A 98 -17.79 88.02 -46.73
N LEU A 99 -17.91 88.23 -45.41
CA LEU A 99 -18.03 89.57 -44.83
C LEU A 99 -16.76 90.38 -45.05
N LEU A 100 -15.59 89.80 -44.78
CA LEU A 100 -14.29 90.43 -44.99
C LEU A 100 -14.12 90.87 -46.45
N GLU A 101 -14.52 90.03 -47.40
CA GLU A 101 -14.46 90.35 -48.84
C GLU A 101 -15.41 91.49 -49.22
N LYS A 102 -16.63 91.53 -48.65
CA LYS A 102 -17.56 92.66 -48.84
C LYS A 102 -16.99 93.96 -48.25
N SER A 103 -16.44 93.90 -47.04
CA SER A 103 -15.80 95.03 -46.36
C SER A 103 -14.60 95.57 -47.16
N LYS A 104 -13.79 94.68 -47.77
CA LYS A 104 -12.66 95.06 -48.63
C LYS A 104 -13.13 95.79 -49.88
N LYS A 105 -14.08 95.21 -50.62
CA LYS A 105 -14.65 95.83 -51.84
C LYS A 105 -15.24 97.21 -51.54
N LEU A 106 -15.93 97.35 -50.41
CA LEU A 106 -16.48 98.63 -49.97
C LEU A 106 -15.38 99.64 -49.65
N ASN A 107 -14.35 99.24 -48.91
CA ASN A 107 -13.22 100.12 -48.61
C ASN A 107 -12.50 100.57 -49.88
N ASP A 108 -12.19 99.64 -50.79
CA ASP A 108 -11.50 99.90 -52.06
C ASP A 108 -12.30 100.88 -52.95
N LEU A 109 -13.64 100.73 -52.99
CA LEU A 109 -14.51 101.70 -53.67
C LEU A 109 -14.41 103.08 -53.02
N LEU A 110 -14.55 103.16 -51.70
CA LEU A 110 -14.56 104.44 -50.99
C LEU A 110 -13.20 105.16 -51.09
N GLU A 111 -12.09 104.44 -51.05
CA GLU A 111 -10.75 104.99 -51.28
C GLU A 111 -10.61 105.54 -52.71
N GLN A 112 -11.07 104.81 -53.73
CA GLN A 112 -11.08 105.29 -55.11
C GLN A 112 -11.98 106.53 -55.29
N VAL A 113 -13.14 106.55 -54.65
CA VAL A 113 -14.05 107.71 -54.62
C VAL A 113 -13.38 108.91 -53.95
N LEU A 114 -12.70 108.71 -52.82
CA LEU A 114 -11.99 109.77 -52.11
C LEU A 114 -10.84 110.34 -52.94
N GLU A 115 -10.03 109.49 -53.56
CA GLU A 115 -8.93 109.92 -54.44
C GLU A 115 -9.46 110.72 -55.65
N HIS A 116 -10.56 110.28 -56.27
CA HIS A 116 -11.21 111.06 -57.33
C HIS A 116 -11.71 112.42 -56.83
N LEU A 117 -12.35 112.47 -55.66
CA LEU A 117 -12.84 113.72 -55.04
C LEU A 117 -11.70 114.69 -54.69
N LYS A 118 -10.52 114.19 -54.33
CA LYS A 118 -9.31 115.01 -54.12
C LYS A 118 -8.81 115.61 -55.43
N ALA A 119 -8.77 114.83 -56.51
CA ALA A 119 -8.32 115.26 -57.83
C ALA A 119 -9.31 116.20 -58.55
N GLY A 120 -10.62 116.05 -58.32
CA GLY A 120 -11.67 116.85 -58.95
C GLY A 120 -13.08 116.40 -58.55
N TYR A 121 -14.09 116.74 -59.34
CA TYR A 121 -15.43 116.15 -59.21
C TYR A 121 -15.99 115.85 -60.60
N ASN A 122 -16.40 114.60 -60.81
CA ASN A 122 -17.13 114.19 -61.99
C ASN A 122 -18.10 113.07 -61.58
N LYS A 123 -19.40 113.38 -61.68
CA LYS A 123 -20.49 112.48 -61.29
C LYS A 123 -20.51 111.18 -62.09
N ASN A 124 -20.17 111.22 -63.38
CA ASN A 124 -20.13 110.04 -64.24
C ASN A 124 -18.97 109.12 -63.84
N THR A 125 -17.80 109.67 -63.52
CA THR A 125 -16.67 108.88 -63.03
C THR A 125 -16.99 108.20 -61.69
N LEU A 126 -17.64 108.92 -60.76
CA LEU A 126 -18.10 108.32 -59.50
C LEU A 126 -19.13 107.20 -59.71
N ALA A 127 -20.04 107.38 -60.67
CA ALA A 127 -20.99 106.34 -61.07
C ALA A 127 -20.27 105.11 -61.66
N ASP A 128 -19.26 105.32 -62.52
CA ASP A 128 -18.48 104.24 -63.13
C ASP A 128 -17.66 103.46 -62.10
N LEU A 129 -17.00 104.15 -61.15
CA LEU A 129 -16.27 103.51 -60.06
C LEU A 129 -17.20 102.62 -59.22
N THR A 130 -18.39 103.13 -58.91
CA THR A 130 -19.40 102.39 -58.14
C THR A 130 -19.89 101.16 -58.89
N ASN A 131 -20.21 101.28 -60.19
CA ASN A 131 -20.61 100.12 -61.00
C ASN A 131 -19.51 99.05 -61.13
N LYS A 132 -18.24 99.46 -61.21
CA LYS A 132 -17.10 98.53 -61.32
C LYS A 132 -16.72 97.86 -60.01
N SER A 133 -17.18 98.37 -58.86
CA SER A 133 -16.89 97.79 -57.53
C SER A 133 -17.49 96.40 -57.32
N GLY A 134 -18.51 96.02 -58.11
CA GLY A 134 -19.26 94.79 -57.93
C GLY A 134 -20.18 94.77 -56.70
N ILE A 135 -20.34 95.91 -56.01
CA ILE A 135 -21.29 96.08 -54.90
C ILE A 135 -22.70 96.23 -55.50
N THR A 136 -23.68 95.58 -54.87
CA THR A 136 -25.10 95.66 -55.26
C THR A 136 -25.90 96.42 -54.22
N SER A 137 -27.00 97.04 -54.65
CA SER A 137 -27.91 97.74 -53.74
C SER A 137 -28.55 96.79 -52.74
N THR A 138 -28.65 97.24 -51.49
CA THR A 138 -29.34 96.52 -50.40
C THR A 138 -30.79 96.99 -50.24
N GLN A 139 -31.13 98.18 -50.75
CA GLN A 139 -32.47 98.77 -50.61
C GLN A 139 -33.34 98.62 -51.87
N ALA A 140 -32.73 98.68 -53.05
CA ALA A 140 -33.43 98.80 -54.33
C ALA A 140 -32.57 98.23 -55.46
N PRO A 141 -32.85 97.02 -55.98
CA PRO A 141 -32.02 96.37 -57.00
C PRO A 141 -31.75 97.20 -58.27
N GLN A 142 -32.60 98.19 -58.55
CA GLN A 142 -32.45 99.16 -59.64
C GLN A 142 -31.44 100.28 -59.38
N ASN A 143 -30.96 100.47 -58.15
CA ASN A 143 -29.98 101.49 -57.82
C ASN A 143 -28.61 101.10 -58.42
N SER A 144 -28.12 101.94 -59.32
CA SER A 144 -26.80 101.80 -59.94
C SER A 144 -26.08 103.14 -60.01
N GLY A 145 -24.78 103.11 -60.27
CA GLY A 145 -23.96 104.30 -60.46
C GLY A 145 -23.98 105.24 -59.26
N PHE A 146 -24.25 106.52 -59.47
CA PHE A 146 -24.21 107.52 -58.41
C PHE A 146 -25.32 107.33 -57.36
N ALA A 147 -26.48 106.81 -57.73
CA ALA A 147 -27.57 106.54 -56.78
C ALA A 147 -27.17 105.44 -55.77
N LEU A 148 -26.48 104.41 -56.26
CA LEU A 148 -25.91 103.35 -55.42
C LEU A 148 -24.81 103.88 -54.49
N LEU A 149 -23.98 104.82 -54.96
CA LEU A 149 -22.97 105.47 -54.10
C LEU A 149 -23.61 106.23 -52.94
N LEU A 150 -24.69 106.98 -53.19
CA LEU A 150 -25.41 107.70 -52.13
C LEU A 150 -26.07 106.74 -51.14
N GLU A 151 -26.60 105.61 -51.62
CA GLU A 151 -27.13 104.56 -50.75
C GLU A 151 -26.04 103.98 -49.84
N ILE A 152 -24.88 103.63 -50.40
CA ILE A 152 -23.72 103.11 -49.65
C ILE A 152 -23.26 104.11 -48.57
N LEU A 153 -23.30 105.40 -48.88
CA LEU A 153 -22.94 106.48 -47.95
C LEU A 153 -24.06 106.84 -46.97
N GLU A 154 -25.24 106.24 -47.09
CA GLU A 154 -26.45 106.56 -46.31
C GLU A 154 -26.88 108.03 -46.43
N GLU A 155 -26.66 108.60 -47.61
CA GLU A 155 -26.91 110.01 -47.88
C GLU A 155 -28.28 110.23 -48.55
N ASP A 156 -29.00 111.27 -48.12
CA ASP A 156 -30.28 111.66 -48.72
C ASP A 156 -30.07 112.17 -50.17
N PRO A 157 -30.63 111.51 -51.20
CA PRO A 157 -30.50 111.93 -52.60
C PRO A 157 -30.92 113.39 -52.86
N ARG A 158 -31.83 113.94 -52.05
CA ARG A 158 -32.30 115.33 -52.17
C ARG A 158 -31.18 116.35 -51.98
N LYS A 159 -30.14 116.01 -51.21
CA LYS A 159 -28.96 116.88 -50.99
C LYS A 159 -28.06 117.03 -52.23
N TYR A 160 -28.30 116.22 -53.26
CA TYR A 160 -27.50 116.14 -54.49
C TYR A 160 -28.36 116.37 -55.75
N THR A 161 -29.59 116.89 -55.56
CA THR A 161 -30.53 117.19 -56.65
C THR A 161 -30.59 118.71 -56.83
N TRP A 162 -30.21 119.21 -58.01
CA TRP A 162 -30.14 120.65 -58.36
C TRP A 162 -29.08 121.48 -57.62
N THR A 163 -28.00 120.84 -57.18
CA THR A 163 -26.83 121.46 -56.55
C THR A 163 -25.70 121.72 -57.55
N ARG A 164 -24.75 122.58 -57.21
CA ARG A 164 -23.52 122.78 -58.01
C ARG A 164 -22.54 121.65 -57.71
N ASP A 165 -21.77 121.22 -58.71
CA ASP A 165 -20.68 120.22 -58.56
C ASP A 165 -19.74 120.52 -57.37
N SER A 166 -19.48 121.80 -57.09
CA SER A 166 -18.68 122.23 -55.93
C SER A 166 -19.33 121.87 -54.58
N THR A 167 -20.65 121.93 -54.49
CA THR A 167 -21.43 121.60 -53.29
C THR A 167 -21.50 120.10 -53.09
N ASP A 168 -21.76 119.33 -54.16
CA ASP A 168 -21.77 117.87 -54.11
C ASP A 168 -20.41 117.31 -53.69
N ARG A 169 -19.33 117.87 -54.27
CA ARG A 169 -17.96 117.53 -53.89
C ARG A 169 -17.69 117.79 -52.41
N GLN A 170 -18.11 118.94 -51.87
CA GLN A 170 -17.91 119.28 -50.45
C GLN A 170 -18.70 118.36 -49.53
N ASN A 171 -19.95 118.03 -49.88
CA ASN A 171 -20.78 117.10 -49.13
C ASN A 171 -20.14 115.70 -49.08
N LEU A 172 -19.70 115.18 -50.23
CA LEU A 172 -19.04 113.86 -50.30
C LEU A 172 -17.67 113.84 -49.62
N LEU A 173 -16.85 114.91 -49.73
CA LEU A 173 -15.57 115.01 -49.02
C LEU A 173 -15.72 115.01 -47.49
N LYS A 174 -16.91 115.34 -46.97
CA LYS A 174 -17.22 115.24 -45.54
C LYS A 174 -17.61 113.82 -45.14
N VAL A 175 -18.45 113.16 -45.95
CA VAL A 175 -19.08 111.87 -45.58
C VAL A 175 -18.20 110.66 -45.94
N VAL A 176 -17.52 110.68 -47.09
CA VAL A 176 -16.69 109.56 -47.56
C VAL A 176 -15.59 109.19 -46.55
N PRO A 177 -14.78 110.13 -46.00
CA PRO A 177 -13.77 109.79 -44.99
C PRO A 177 -14.34 109.17 -43.72
N GLN A 178 -15.52 109.62 -43.29
CA GLN A 178 -16.21 109.07 -42.11
C GLN A 178 -16.66 107.62 -42.38
N LYS A 179 -17.17 107.35 -43.59
CA LYS A 179 -17.54 105.99 -43.98
C LYS A 179 -16.31 105.09 -44.11
N ILE A 180 -15.21 105.57 -44.69
CA ILE A 180 -13.92 104.83 -44.72
C ILE A 180 -13.48 104.45 -43.32
N GLN A 181 -13.51 105.38 -42.35
CA GLN A 181 -13.13 105.08 -40.97
C GLN A 181 -14.02 104.01 -40.33
N SER A 182 -15.34 104.07 -40.58
CA SER A 182 -16.29 103.06 -40.13
C SER A 182 -16.01 101.67 -40.75
N VAL A 183 -15.66 101.63 -42.04
CA VAL A 183 -15.34 100.38 -42.75
C VAL A 183 -13.97 99.83 -42.34
N ALA A 184 -12.99 100.70 -42.08
CA ALA A 184 -11.68 100.30 -41.55
C ALA A 184 -11.78 99.63 -40.17
N PHE A 185 -12.71 100.09 -39.32
CA PHE A 185 -13.02 99.41 -38.07
C PHE A 185 -13.62 98.01 -38.32
N ALA A 186 -14.63 97.90 -39.20
CA ALA A 186 -15.23 96.61 -39.55
C ALA A 186 -14.19 95.64 -40.16
N LEU A 187 -13.35 96.10 -41.08
CA LEU A 187 -12.23 95.33 -41.64
C LEU A 187 -11.24 94.84 -40.58
N GLY A 188 -10.97 95.66 -39.55
CA GLY A 188 -10.12 95.28 -38.43
C GLY A 188 -10.74 94.15 -37.61
N VAL A 189 -12.04 94.26 -37.31
CA VAL A 189 -12.82 93.22 -36.61
C VAL A 189 -12.86 91.93 -37.44
N ASP A 190 -13.26 92.00 -38.71
CA ASP A 190 -13.38 90.84 -39.60
C ASP A 190 -12.04 90.08 -39.75
N LYS A 191 -10.91 90.81 -39.82
CA LYS A 191 -9.56 90.21 -39.88
C LYS A 191 -9.18 89.51 -38.58
N GLU A 192 -9.45 90.13 -37.43
CA GLU A 192 -9.15 89.53 -36.14
C GLU A 192 -10.02 88.29 -35.92
N THR A 193 -11.33 88.38 -36.20
CA THR A 193 -12.26 87.24 -36.15
C THR A 193 -11.82 86.11 -37.08
N SER A 194 -11.32 86.42 -38.29
CA SER A 194 -10.79 85.39 -39.21
C SER A 194 -9.58 84.66 -38.63
N LYS A 195 -8.73 85.38 -37.90
CA LYS A 195 -7.54 84.83 -37.24
C LYS A 195 -7.93 83.99 -36.02
N GLU A 196 -8.85 84.49 -35.19
CA GLU A 196 -9.42 83.78 -34.04
C GLU A 196 -10.08 82.46 -34.48
N LEU A 197 -10.92 82.49 -35.52
CA LEU A 197 -11.59 81.30 -36.08
C LEU A 197 -10.60 80.28 -36.66
N THR A 198 -9.56 80.74 -37.37
CA THR A 198 -8.53 79.84 -37.91
C THR A 198 -7.73 79.17 -36.79
N SER A 199 -7.35 79.93 -35.76
CA SER A 199 -6.64 79.39 -34.59
C SER A 199 -7.48 78.36 -33.82
N ALA A 200 -8.78 78.62 -33.66
CA ALA A 200 -9.70 77.70 -32.99
C ALA A 200 -9.88 76.40 -33.77
N LEU A 201 -10.03 76.47 -35.09
CA LEU A 201 -10.10 75.31 -35.99
C LEU A 201 -8.84 74.45 -35.90
N GLU A 202 -7.66 75.04 -36.06
CA GLU A 202 -6.38 74.32 -35.99
C GLU A 202 -6.21 73.64 -34.62
N THR A 203 -6.60 74.32 -33.53
CA THR A 203 -6.52 73.76 -32.18
C THR A 203 -7.48 72.57 -32.02
N LEU A 204 -8.71 72.67 -32.50
CA LEU A 204 -9.68 71.57 -32.43
C LEU A 204 -9.29 70.37 -33.31
N GLU A 205 -8.68 70.59 -34.47
CA GLU A 205 -8.13 69.52 -35.29
C GLU A 205 -7.00 68.76 -34.56
N GLN A 206 -6.10 69.48 -33.88
CA GLN A 206 -5.07 68.85 -33.06
C GLN A 206 -5.66 68.08 -31.87
N ILE A 207 -6.67 68.64 -31.20
CA ILE A 207 -7.40 67.96 -30.14
C ILE A 207 -8.07 66.69 -30.66
N GLN A 208 -8.70 66.72 -31.83
CA GLN A 208 -9.32 65.54 -32.45
C GLN A 208 -8.29 64.43 -32.68
N ILE A 209 -7.12 64.77 -33.25
CA ILE A 209 -6.02 63.81 -33.47
C ILE A 209 -5.54 63.22 -32.14
N GLN A 210 -5.39 64.05 -31.10
CA GLN A 210 -4.95 63.62 -29.78
C GLN A 210 -5.98 62.68 -29.11
N LEU A 211 -7.27 62.99 -29.21
CA LEU A 211 -8.35 62.14 -28.69
C LEU A 211 -8.40 60.80 -29.43
N VAL A 212 -8.34 60.78 -30.76
CA VAL A 212 -8.30 59.54 -31.55
C VAL A 212 -7.14 58.65 -31.09
N ARG A 213 -5.95 59.22 -30.97
CA ARG A 213 -4.77 58.48 -30.50
C ARG A 213 -4.93 57.95 -29.08
N ASN A 214 -5.49 58.74 -28.17
CA ASN A 214 -5.72 58.30 -26.79
C ASN A 214 -6.74 57.16 -26.74
N TYR A 215 -7.83 57.25 -27.50
CA TYR A 215 -8.83 56.19 -27.56
C TYR A 215 -8.29 54.91 -28.21
N ASP A 216 -7.47 55.01 -29.26
CA ASP A 216 -6.88 53.82 -29.89
C ASP A 216 -5.92 53.07 -28.95
N GLU A 217 -5.10 53.79 -28.17
CA GLU A 217 -4.24 53.17 -27.15
C GLU A 217 -5.05 52.65 -25.96
N HIS A 218 -6.11 53.35 -25.56
CA HIS A 218 -7.06 52.89 -24.54
C HIS A 218 -7.72 51.56 -24.95
N ASP A 219 -8.25 51.47 -26.18
CA ASP A 219 -8.95 50.30 -26.70
C ASP A 219 -8.00 49.10 -26.75
N LYS A 220 -6.78 49.31 -27.27
CA LYS A 220 -5.73 48.29 -27.29
C LYS A 220 -5.38 47.78 -25.90
N LEU A 221 -5.17 48.67 -24.93
CA LEU A 221 -4.85 48.27 -23.56
C LEU A 221 -6.03 47.55 -22.90
N SER A 222 -7.25 47.97 -23.18
CA SER A 222 -8.48 47.33 -22.67
C SER A 222 -8.63 45.91 -23.21
N GLU A 223 -8.35 45.68 -24.50
CA GLU A 223 -8.29 44.34 -25.09
C GLU A 223 -7.21 43.46 -24.43
N GLU A 224 -6.02 44.00 -24.20
CA GLU A 224 -4.93 43.30 -23.52
C GLU A 224 -5.30 42.93 -22.07
N VAL A 225 -6.02 43.79 -21.35
CA VAL A 225 -6.56 43.51 -20.00
C VAL A 225 -7.55 42.35 -20.02
N VAL A 226 -8.45 42.30 -21.01
CA VAL A 226 -9.40 41.20 -21.18
C VAL A 226 -8.68 39.88 -21.48
N LEU A 227 -7.68 39.89 -22.36
CA LEU A 227 -6.88 38.71 -22.67
C LEU A 227 -6.10 38.19 -21.45
N LEU A 228 -5.50 39.09 -20.66
CA LEU A 228 -4.83 38.72 -19.41
C LEU A 228 -5.81 38.12 -18.40
N ALA A 229 -7.01 38.69 -18.27
CA ALA A 229 -8.05 38.16 -17.38
C ALA A 229 -8.46 36.73 -17.76
N GLU A 230 -8.62 36.46 -19.06
CA GLU A 230 -8.96 35.11 -19.54
C GLU A 230 -7.80 34.13 -19.34
N GLN A 231 -6.54 34.55 -19.58
CA GLN A 231 -5.37 33.72 -19.32
C GLN A 231 -5.24 33.36 -17.83
N ILE A 232 -5.39 34.34 -16.93
CA ILE A 232 -5.39 34.11 -15.48
C ILE A 232 -6.47 33.09 -15.12
N ARG A 233 -7.69 33.30 -15.60
CA ARG A 233 -8.82 32.40 -15.35
C ARG A 233 -8.55 30.98 -15.84
N GLN A 234 -7.97 30.82 -17.03
CA GLN A 234 -7.66 29.51 -17.59
C GLN A 234 -6.62 28.77 -16.72
N ILE A 235 -5.55 29.45 -16.30
CA ILE A 235 -4.54 28.85 -15.43
C ILE A 235 -5.13 28.48 -14.06
N GLU A 236 -5.94 29.35 -13.46
CA GLU A 236 -6.58 29.08 -12.16
C GLU A 236 -7.57 27.91 -12.22
N THR A 237 -8.50 27.95 -13.17
CA THR A 237 -9.64 27.03 -13.19
C THR A 237 -9.36 25.69 -13.83
N VAL A 238 -8.46 25.64 -14.82
CA VAL A 238 -8.09 24.40 -15.51
C VAL A 238 -6.83 23.83 -14.85
N THR A 239 -5.71 24.54 -14.95
CA THR A 239 -4.39 23.99 -14.58
C THR A 239 -4.23 23.80 -13.07
N VAL A 240 -4.42 24.86 -12.28
CA VAL A 240 -4.19 24.81 -10.83
C VAL A 240 -5.22 23.90 -10.16
N LYS A 241 -6.50 24.01 -10.54
CA LYS A 241 -7.56 23.16 -9.99
C LYS A 241 -7.34 21.68 -10.28
N GLU A 242 -6.97 21.33 -11.52
CA GLU A 242 -6.68 19.94 -11.89
C GLU A 242 -5.45 19.39 -11.15
N LEU A 243 -4.37 20.16 -11.08
CA LEU A 243 -3.17 19.76 -10.34
C LEU A 243 -3.47 19.58 -8.84
N THR A 244 -4.32 20.44 -8.26
CA THR A 244 -4.74 20.34 -6.86
C THR A 244 -5.54 19.07 -6.62
N ALA A 245 -6.52 18.75 -7.48
CA ALA A 245 -7.29 17.52 -7.38
C ALA A 245 -6.41 16.26 -7.53
N GLN A 246 -5.41 16.29 -8.41
CA GLN A 246 -4.44 15.20 -8.54
C GLN A 246 -3.55 15.06 -7.30
N ALA A 247 -3.15 16.16 -6.67
CA ALA A 247 -2.38 16.14 -5.44
C ALA A 247 -3.20 15.58 -4.27
N GLU A 248 -4.47 15.97 -4.13
CA GLU A 248 -5.38 15.45 -3.11
C GLU A 248 -5.60 13.92 -3.25
N GLU A 249 -5.76 13.42 -4.48
CA GLU A 249 -5.90 11.98 -4.71
C GLU A 249 -4.62 11.21 -4.34
N LEU A 250 -3.43 11.76 -4.64
CA LEU A 250 -2.16 11.16 -4.25
C LEU A 250 -1.99 11.13 -2.73
N GLU A 251 -2.37 12.22 -2.03
CA GLU A 251 -2.35 12.30 -0.57
C GLU A 251 -3.24 11.23 0.06
N ARG A 252 -4.46 11.05 -0.45
CA ARG A 252 -5.37 9.98 -0.02
C ARG A 252 -4.77 8.58 -0.19
N GLN A 253 -4.13 8.31 -1.34
CA GLN A 253 -3.48 7.02 -1.58
C GLN A 253 -2.30 6.75 -0.63
N ILE A 254 -1.53 7.79 -0.30
CA ILE A 254 -0.44 7.70 0.68
C ILE A 254 -1.00 7.36 2.07
N GLU A 255 -2.07 8.03 2.51
CA GLU A 255 -2.72 7.75 3.80
C GLU A 255 -3.29 6.32 3.87
N GLU A 256 -3.93 5.84 2.80
CA GLU A 256 -4.45 4.47 2.75
C GLU A 256 -3.33 3.42 2.88
N LEU A 257 -2.18 3.64 2.22
CA LEU A 257 -1.02 2.77 2.36
C LEU A 257 -0.45 2.80 3.78
N ASP A 258 -0.41 3.98 4.42
CA ASP A 258 0.02 4.12 5.82
C ASP A 258 -0.87 3.32 6.77
N GLN A 259 -2.19 3.42 6.61
CA GLN A 259 -3.13 2.64 7.40
C GLN A 259 -2.98 1.13 7.17
N GLN A 260 -2.71 0.70 5.93
CA GLN A 260 -2.47 -0.71 5.62
C GLN A 260 -1.18 -1.23 6.25
N GLU A 261 -0.08 -0.46 6.21
CA GLU A 261 1.17 -0.84 6.85
C GLU A 261 1.03 -0.94 8.38
N GLN A 262 0.35 0.02 9.01
CA GLN A 262 0.07 -0.02 10.45
C GLN A 262 -0.74 -1.27 10.84
N LYS A 263 -1.83 -1.57 10.10
CA LYS A 263 -2.63 -2.78 10.35
C LYS A 263 -1.83 -4.06 10.18
N LYS A 264 -0.96 -4.15 9.17
CA LYS A 264 -0.07 -5.32 8.98
C LYS A 264 0.90 -5.49 10.15
N GLN A 265 1.51 -4.40 10.62
CA GLN A 265 2.42 -4.45 11.76
C GLN A 265 1.72 -4.88 13.05
N GLU A 266 0.50 -4.41 13.29
CA GLU A 266 -0.30 -4.78 14.45
C GLU A 266 -0.69 -6.27 14.41
N GLN A 267 -1.19 -6.76 13.27
CA GLN A 267 -1.50 -8.18 13.06
C GLN A 267 -0.26 -9.08 13.24
N GLU A 268 0.92 -8.64 12.78
CA GLU A 268 2.15 -9.40 12.95
C GLU A 268 2.58 -9.47 14.44
N ARG A 269 2.38 -8.40 15.21
CA ARG A 269 2.63 -8.40 16.66
C ARG A 269 1.72 -9.39 17.39
N GLU A 270 0.42 -9.34 17.12
CA GLU A 270 -0.56 -10.27 17.72
C GLU A 270 -0.21 -11.73 17.40
N ARG A 271 0.15 -12.02 16.14
CA ARG A 271 0.49 -13.37 15.69
C ARG A 271 1.77 -13.90 16.39
N ARG A 272 2.77 -13.05 16.61
CA ARG A 272 3.99 -13.40 17.38
C ARG A 272 3.71 -13.64 18.86
N GLU A 273 2.74 -12.94 19.43
CA GLU A 273 2.31 -13.14 20.82
C GLU A 273 1.55 -14.45 21.00
N GLN A 274 0.60 -14.76 20.10
CA GLN A 274 -0.10 -16.05 20.08
C GLN A 274 0.86 -17.23 19.94
N GLN A 275 1.85 -17.15 19.04
CA GLN A 275 2.86 -18.20 18.90
C GLN A 275 3.69 -18.41 20.17
N ARG A 276 4.03 -17.34 20.91
CA ARG A 276 4.74 -17.45 22.19
C ARG A 276 3.87 -18.13 23.26
N GLN A 277 2.59 -17.78 23.32
CA GLN A 277 1.62 -18.38 24.24
C GLN A 277 1.47 -19.89 23.98
N GLU A 278 1.32 -20.30 22.72
CA GLU A 278 1.21 -21.71 22.34
C GLU A 278 2.49 -22.50 22.67
N GLN A 279 3.67 -21.94 22.41
CA GLN A 279 4.94 -22.57 22.75
C GLN A 279 5.11 -22.74 24.27
N ALA A 280 4.69 -21.76 25.07
CA ALA A 280 4.71 -21.87 26.53
C ALA A 280 3.79 -22.98 27.03
N ASN A 281 2.55 -23.02 26.53
CA ASN A 281 1.56 -24.05 26.87
C ASN A 281 2.03 -25.47 26.47
N GLN A 282 2.67 -25.61 25.31
CA GLN A 282 3.25 -26.91 24.88
C GLN A 282 4.38 -27.35 25.81
N ARG A 283 5.27 -26.44 26.22
CA ARG A 283 6.37 -26.75 27.15
C ARG A 283 5.85 -27.20 28.52
N GLU A 284 4.80 -26.58 29.02
CA GLU A 284 4.18 -26.97 30.30
C GLU A 284 3.56 -28.37 30.24
N ARG A 285 2.82 -28.69 29.17
CA ARG A 285 2.26 -30.03 28.95
C ARG A 285 3.34 -31.11 28.88
N LEU A 286 4.45 -30.83 28.19
CA LEU A 286 5.59 -31.77 28.11
C LEU A 286 6.26 -31.98 29.47
N ARG A 287 6.39 -30.93 30.29
CA ARG A 287 6.92 -31.03 31.66
C ARG A 287 6.03 -31.91 32.55
N GLN A 288 4.72 -31.68 32.54
CA GLN A 288 3.77 -32.48 33.31
C GLN A 288 3.82 -33.97 32.92
N LYS A 289 3.87 -34.26 31.61
CA LYS A 289 4.00 -35.63 31.10
C LYS A 289 5.31 -36.30 31.55
N ALA A 290 6.43 -35.60 31.43
CA ALA A 290 7.74 -36.13 31.84
C ALA A 290 7.81 -36.43 33.35
N GLU A 291 7.18 -35.59 34.17
CA GLU A 291 7.10 -35.80 35.63
C GLU A 291 6.23 -37.02 35.98
N GLN A 292 5.10 -37.17 35.31
CA GLN A 292 4.20 -38.32 35.47
C GLN A 292 4.90 -39.63 35.10
N GLU A 293 5.55 -39.69 33.92
CA GLU A 293 6.29 -40.88 33.49
C GLU A 293 7.45 -41.20 34.46
N LYS A 294 8.10 -40.20 35.05
CA LYS A 294 9.15 -40.41 36.08
C LYS A 294 8.58 -41.00 37.37
N LYS A 295 7.39 -40.58 37.81
CA LYS A 295 6.70 -41.13 38.99
C LYS A 295 6.31 -42.59 38.80
N GLU A 296 5.78 -42.93 37.62
CA GLU A 296 5.42 -44.30 37.25
C GLU A 296 6.65 -45.22 37.26
N ARG A 297 7.76 -44.77 36.66
CA ARG A 297 9.04 -45.51 36.71
C ARG A 297 9.56 -45.69 38.14
N GLY A 298 9.44 -44.65 38.97
CA GLY A 298 9.81 -44.72 40.39
C GLY A 298 9.03 -45.79 41.15
N THR A 299 7.72 -45.88 40.90
CA THR A 299 6.83 -46.88 41.51
C THR A 299 7.23 -48.29 41.08
N LEU A 300 7.45 -48.51 39.79
CA LEU A 300 7.93 -49.79 39.28
C LEU A 300 9.29 -50.17 39.89
N ALA A 301 10.24 -49.23 39.93
CA ALA A 301 11.56 -49.49 40.48
C ALA A 301 11.53 -49.92 41.96
N LEU A 302 10.61 -49.36 42.76
CA LEU A 302 10.37 -49.80 44.13
C LEU A 302 9.83 -51.23 44.19
N GLU A 303 8.90 -51.59 43.31
CA GLU A 303 8.37 -52.94 43.21
C GLU A 303 9.47 -53.96 42.84
N LEU A 304 10.31 -53.64 41.85
CA LEU A 304 11.42 -54.50 41.43
C LEU A 304 12.47 -54.66 42.54
N LYS A 305 12.77 -53.58 43.26
CA LYS A 305 13.64 -53.61 44.44
C LYS A 305 13.09 -54.53 45.52
N LYS A 306 11.78 -54.46 45.78
CA LYS A 306 11.10 -55.31 46.77
C LYS A 306 11.27 -56.80 46.45
N LEU A 307 11.06 -57.20 45.18
CA LEU A 307 11.25 -58.59 44.73
C LEU A 307 12.67 -59.14 45.01
N LEU A 308 13.69 -58.30 44.80
CA LEU A 308 15.10 -58.68 45.05
C LEU A 308 15.42 -58.77 46.55
N ILE A 309 14.88 -57.87 47.37
CA ILE A 309 15.06 -57.88 48.82
C ILE A 309 14.37 -59.10 49.44
N GLU A 310 13.12 -59.37 49.06
CA GLU A 310 12.36 -60.54 49.54
C GLU A 310 13.09 -61.85 49.21
N TYR A 311 13.71 -61.94 48.03
CA TYR A 311 14.56 -63.06 47.67
C TYR A 311 15.78 -63.21 48.60
N ILE A 312 16.52 -62.12 48.88
CA ILE A 312 17.68 -62.16 49.78
C ILE A 312 17.26 -62.60 51.17
N ASP A 313 16.17 -62.05 51.70
CA ASP A 313 15.72 -62.34 53.06
C ASP A 313 15.19 -63.77 53.18
N GLY A 314 14.43 -64.25 52.18
CA GLY A 314 14.04 -65.66 52.10
C GLY A 314 15.24 -66.61 52.00
N ARG A 315 16.31 -66.20 51.31
CA ARG A 315 17.55 -66.99 51.26
C ARG A 315 18.22 -67.07 52.64
N LYS A 316 18.35 -65.94 53.36
CA LYS A 316 18.95 -65.92 54.70
C LYS A 316 18.26 -66.89 55.66
N GLN A 317 16.94 -67.02 55.56
CA GLN A 317 16.15 -67.92 56.39
C GLN A 317 16.38 -69.40 56.05
N HIS A 318 16.43 -69.76 54.77
CA HIS A 318 16.48 -71.15 54.32
C HIS A 318 17.90 -71.73 54.15
N TYR A 319 18.89 -70.89 53.93
CA TYR A 319 20.26 -71.31 53.60
C TYR A 319 21.31 -70.80 54.59
N SER A 320 20.90 -70.34 55.78
CA SER A 320 21.79 -69.80 56.83
C SER A 320 23.01 -70.70 57.10
N THR A 321 22.79 -72.02 57.22
CA THR A 321 23.85 -73.01 57.43
C THR A 321 24.76 -73.15 56.20
N LYS A 322 24.20 -73.22 54.99
CA LYS A 322 24.98 -73.33 53.73
C LYS A 322 25.84 -72.10 53.49
N ASP A 323 25.28 -70.92 53.73
CA ASP A 323 25.94 -69.64 53.51
C ASP A 323 27.03 -69.35 54.56
N PHE A 324 27.01 -70.04 55.72
CA PHE A 324 28.09 -70.00 56.71
C PHE A 324 29.32 -70.78 56.24
N PHE A 325 29.15 -71.97 55.64
CA PHE A 325 30.25 -72.81 55.18
C PHE A 325 30.74 -72.48 53.74
N LEU A 326 29.90 -71.89 52.90
CA LEU A 326 30.21 -71.51 51.51
C LEU A 326 29.74 -70.07 51.20
N PRO A 327 30.44 -69.04 51.71
CA PRO A 327 30.02 -67.64 51.59
C PRO A 327 30.12 -67.05 50.17
N GLY A 328 30.83 -67.72 49.26
CA GLY A 328 31.06 -67.25 47.88
C GLY A 328 29.76 -67.02 47.09
N ASP A 329 28.87 -68.02 47.04
CA ASP A 329 27.59 -67.92 46.30
C ASP A 329 26.67 -66.84 46.89
N LYS A 330 26.66 -66.68 48.22
CA LYS A 330 25.95 -65.60 48.91
C LYS A 330 26.48 -64.23 48.48
N LYS A 331 27.80 -64.03 48.58
CA LYS A 331 28.46 -62.76 48.23
C LYS A 331 28.21 -62.37 46.77
N THR A 332 28.30 -63.30 45.83
CA THR A 332 28.03 -63.04 44.41
C THR A 332 26.59 -62.56 44.17
N ARG A 333 25.61 -63.15 44.86
CA ARG A 333 24.20 -62.74 44.75
C ARG A 333 23.92 -61.39 45.39
N GLU A 334 24.47 -61.15 46.57
CA GLU A 334 24.35 -59.85 47.26
C GLU A 334 24.99 -58.73 46.44
N GLN A 335 26.19 -58.94 45.89
CA GLN A 335 26.86 -57.97 45.00
C GLN A 335 26.06 -57.70 43.72
N PHE A 336 25.49 -58.74 43.10
CA PHE A 336 24.67 -58.57 41.91
C PHE A 336 23.38 -57.80 42.20
N ILE A 337 22.72 -58.11 43.32
CA ILE A 337 21.51 -57.39 43.72
C ILE A 337 21.84 -55.95 44.10
N ASP A 338 22.94 -55.70 44.81
CA ASP A 338 23.39 -54.34 45.14
C ASP A 338 23.61 -53.51 43.86
N LYS A 339 24.27 -54.08 42.84
CA LYS A 339 24.42 -53.44 41.52
C LYS A 339 23.07 -53.00 40.91
N ILE A 340 21.99 -53.72 41.19
CA ILE A 340 20.65 -53.38 40.71
C ILE A 340 19.94 -52.36 41.61
N VAL A 341 19.98 -52.55 42.93
CA VAL A 341 19.12 -51.83 43.90
C VAL A 341 19.79 -50.67 44.63
N ASN A 342 21.10 -50.47 44.47
CA ASN A 342 21.85 -49.40 45.13
C ASN A 342 21.19 -48.05 44.87
N ALA A 343 20.92 -47.30 45.96
CA ALA A 343 20.16 -46.05 45.88
C ALA A 343 20.94 -44.89 45.23
N LYS A 344 22.28 -44.96 45.20
CA LYS A 344 23.14 -43.91 44.65
C LYS A 344 23.39 -44.09 43.16
N ASP A 345 23.76 -45.31 42.74
CA ASP A 345 24.24 -45.61 41.39
C ASP A 345 23.71 -46.92 40.79
N GLY A 346 22.76 -47.57 41.46
CA GLY A 346 22.16 -48.82 41.02
C GLY A 346 21.37 -48.69 39.71
N LEU A 347 21.24 -49.80 38.98
CA LEU A 347 20.57 -49.82 37.67
C LEU A 347 19.10 -49.40 37.73
N LEU A 348 18.40 -49.65 38.85
CA LEU A 348 17.02 -49.17 39.05
C LEU A 348 16.97 -47.63 39.16
N LYS A 349 17.97 -47.00 39.78
CA LYS A 349 18.06 -45.53 39.87
C LYS A 349 18.28 -44.92 38.49
N LYS A 350 19.21 -45.48 37.71
CA LYS A 350 19.45 -45.07 36.31
C LYS A 350 18.20 -45.21 35.45
N TYR A 351 17.44 -46.30 35.61
CA TYR A 351 16.17 -46.50 34.91
C TYR A 351 15.15 -45.40 35.23
N VAL A 352 14.98 -45.05 36.51
CA VAL A 352 14.05 -44.00 36.93
C VAL A 352 14.42 -42.64 36.32
N ASP A 353 15.72 -42.31 36.32
CA ASP A 353 16.20 -41.02 35.84
C ASP A 353 16.23 -40.91 34.31
N SER A 354 16.66 -41.97 33.62
CA SER A 354 16.82 -41.96 32.15
C SER A 354 15.61 -42.46 31.36
N GLY A 355 14.74 -43.26 32.00
CA GLY A 355 13.66 -43.96 31.31
C GLY A 355 14.09 -45.15 30.46
N ASN A 356 15.38 -45.49 30.45
CA ASN A 356 15.92 -46.57 29.62
C ASN A 356 16.15 -47.83 30.47
N SER A 357 15.43 -48.92 30.18
CA SER A 357 15.61 -50.19 30.89
C SER A 357 16.63 -51.13 30.26
N ASN A 358 17.23 -50.79 29.10
CA ASN A 358 18.11 -51.69 28.36
C ASN A 358 19.34 -52.13 29.17
N GLU A 359 20.00 -51.23 29.90
CA GLU A 359 21.17 -51.57 30.74
C GLU A 359 20.77 -52.56 31.85
N LEU A 360 19.60 -52.35 32.45
CA LEU A 360 19.02 -53.21 33.48
C LEU A 360 18.62 -54.57 32.92
N LEU A 361 17.87 -54.60 31.81
CA LEU A 361 17.46 -55.82 31.12
C LEU A 361 18.68 -56.64 30.70
N ASN A 362 19.65 -56.04 30.02
CA ASN A 362 20.86 -56.72 29.56
C ASN A 362 21.66 -57.31 30.73
N THR A 363 21.85 -56.54 31.80
CA THR A 363 22.58 -57.00 33.00
C THR A 363 21.88 -58.21 33.65
N ILE A 364 20.55 -58.17 33.74
CA ILE A 364 19.78 -59.28 34.29
C ILE A 364 19.87 -60.50 33.36
N THR A 365 19.54 -60.35 32.07
CA THR A 365 19.52 -61.47 31.13
C THR A 365 20.87 -62.15 30.94
N ALA A 366 21.98 -61.41 31.05
CA ALA A 366 23.33 -61.96 30.93
C ALA A 366 23.76 -62.79 32.16
N GLN A 367 23.12 -62.59 33.31
CA GLN A 367 23.53 -63.20 34.58
C GLN A 367 22.53 -64.24 35.11
N ILE A 368 21.28 -64.29 34.60
CA ILE A 368 20.25 -65.24 35.05
C ILE A 368 20.77 -66.68 35.11
N SER A 369 21.45 -67.15 34.05
CA SER A 369 21.96 -68.53 33.96
C SER A 369 23.11 -68.83 34.94
N ASN A 370 23.80 -67.81 35.43
CA ASN A 370 24.97 -67.97 36.31
C ASN A 370 24.55 -68.21 37.77
N PHE A 371 23.29 -67.95 38.12
CA PHE A 371 22.76 -68.19 39.46
C PHE A 371 22.11 -69.55 39.53
N HIS A 372 22.81 -70.52 40.13
CA HIS A 372 22.26 -71.85 40.44
C HIS A 372 21.14 -71.72 41.47
N GLY A 373 19.91 -72.12 41.15
CA GLY A 373 18.78 -72.06 42.07
C GLY A 373 17.56 -71.35 41.48
N ILE A 374 16.48 -72.11 41.43
CA ILE A 374 15.25 -71.80 40.71
C ILE A 374 14.60 -70.51 41.21
N LYS A 375 14.67 -70.23 42.52
CA LYS A 375 14.12 -69.01 43.14
C LYS A 375 14.72 -67.71 42.59
N MET A 376 16.05 -67.64 42.41
CA MET A 376 16.69 -66.43 41.89
C MET A 376 16.36 -66.21 40.42
N GLN A 377 16.41 -67.29 39.63
CA GLN A 377 16.10 -67.23 38.21
C GLN A 377 14.64 -66.79 38.00
N ALA A 378 13.68 -67.36 38.75
CA ALA A 378 12.28 -66.94 38.71
C ALA A 378 12.09 -65.47 39.08
N THR A 379 12.72 -64.99 40.17
CA THR A 379 12.67 -63.57 40.56
C THR A 379 13.22 -62.63 39.48
N LEU A 380 14.36 -62.98 38.87
CA LEU A 380 14.93 -62.17 37.79
C LEU A 380 14.07 -62.19 36.52
N ASN A 381 13.46 -63.33 36.20
CA ASN A 381 12.51 -63.44 35.11
C ASN A 381 11.23 -62.62 35.34
N ARG A 382 10.70 -62.57 36.58
CA ARG A 382 9.59 -61.65 36.94
C ARG A 382 9.98 -60.18 36.72
N ILE A 383 11.21 -59.80 37.05
CA ILE A 383 11.70 -58.44 36.84
C ILE A 383 11.80 -58.11 35.35
N VAL A 384 12.32 -59.03 34.53
CA VAL A 384 12.39 -58.86 33.07
C VAL A 384 10.99 -58.67 32.47
N VAL A 385 10.00 -59.48 32.87
CA VAL A 385 8.62 -59.33 32.41
C VAL A 385 8.06 -57.96 32.76
N LYS A 386 8.16 -57.54 34.03
CA LYS A 386 7.65 -56.24 34.49
C LYS A 386 8.30 -55.05 33.77
N LEU A 387 9.59 -55.12 33.46
CA LEU A 387 10.29 -54.09 32.70
C LEU A 387 9.84 -54.04 31.23
N ILE A 388 9.70 -55.21 30.59
CA ILE A 388 9.21 -55.30 29.21
C ILE A 388 7.78 -54.77 29.10
N GLU A 389 6.91 -55.09 30.07
CA GLU A 389 5.53 -54.61 30.13
C GLU A 389 5.45 -53.10 30.33
N ALA A 390 6.28 -52.53 31.20
CA ALA A 390 6.32 -51.08 31.42
C ALA A 390 6.81 -50.28 30.20
N GLU A 391 7.73 -50.84 29.41
CA GLU A 391 8.14 -50.23 28.14
C GLU A 391 7.08 -50.40 27.04
N SER A 392 6.34 -51.50 27.09
CA SER A 392 5.36 -51.86 26.07
C SER A 392 4.05 -51.17 26.42
N LYS A 393 3.89 -49.88 26.08
CA LYS A 393 2.60 -49.16 26.17
C LYS A 393 1.52 -50.01 25.50
N PRO A 394 0.67 -50.75 26.24
CA PRO A 394 -0.26 -51.67 25.62
C PRO A 394 -1.34 -50.83 24.98
N VAL A 395 -1.46 -50.89 23.66
CA VAL A 395 -2.63 -50.34 22.99
C VAL A 395 -3.78 -51.25 23.39
N GLU A 396 -4.75 -50.74 24.14
CA GLU A 396 -6.00 -51.43 24.40
C GLU A 396 -6.75 -51.56 23.08
N ILE A 397 -6.53 -52.69 22.41
CA ILE A 397 -7.18 -53.00 21.14
C ILE A 397 -8.42 -53.80 21.49
N GLU A 398 -9.58 -53.21 21.23
CA GLU A 398 -10.87 -53.90 21.31
C GLU A 398 -10.82 -55.17 20.45
N ASP A 399 -11.20 -56.29 21.07
CA ASP A 399 -11.19 -57.63 20.48
C ASP A 399 -9.85 -58.04 19.83
N LEU A 400 -8.74 -57.79 20.53
CA LEU A 400 -7.40 -58.24 20.13
C LEU A 400 -7.33 -59.74 19.73
N PRO A 401 -7.99 -60.68 20.44
CA PRO A 401 -7.98 -62.09 20.04
C PRO A 401 -8.59 -62.34 18.66
N ALA A 402 -9.75 -61.75 18.33
CA ALA A 402 -10.35 -61.92 17.00
C ALA A 402 -9.49 -61.28 15.90
N LYS A 403 -8.91 -60.11 16.17
CA LYS A 403 -8.00 -59.42 15.24
C LYS A 403 -6.74 -60.23 14.96
N ALA A 404 -6.09 -60.78 15.98
CA ALA A 404 -4.93 -61.66 15.80
C ALA A 404 -5.29 -62.91 14.98
N LYS A 405 -6.47 -63.51 15.22
CA LYS A 405 -6.98 -64.64 14.43
C LYS A 405 -7.23 -64.24 12.96
N GLY A 406 -7.74 -63.03 12.72
CA GLY A 406 -7.92 -62.46 11.38
C GLY A 406 -6.59 -62.30 10.63
N VAL A 407 -5.55 -61.79 11.30
CA VAL A 407 -4.19 -61.67 10.74
C VAL A 407 -3.63 -63.04 10.35
N LEU A 408 -3.73 -64.04 11.22
CA LEU A 408 -3.21 -65.37 10.91
C LEU A 408 -3.97 -66.02 9.75
N SER A 409 -5.28 -65.79 9.65
CA SER A 409 -6.10 -66.30 8.54
C SER A 409 -5.73 -65.62 7.22
N SER A 410 -5.44 -64.31 7.23
CA SER A 410 -4.97 -63.60 6.04
C SER A 410 -3.57 -64.04 5.61
N PHE A 411 -2.67 -64.30 6.56
CA PHE A 411 -1.32 -64.80 6.27
C PHE A 411 -1.34 -66.24 5.78
N GLU A 412 -2.28 -67.07 6.24
CA GLU A 412 -2.47 -68.43 5.75
C GLU A 412 -2.97 -68.46 4.29
N ALA A 413 -3.80 -67.49 3.89
CA ALA A 413 -4.23 -67.31 2.50
C ALA A 413 -3.07 -66.84 1.59
N LYS A 414 -2.05 -66.19 2.13
CA LYS A 414 -0.83 -65.81 1.40
C LYS A 414 0.10 -67.03 1.25
N LYS A 415 0.58 -67.32 0.03
CA LYS A 415 1.54 -68.42 -0.21
C LYS A 415 2.95 -68.12 0.36
N GLY A 416 3.77 -69.15 0.56
CA GLY A 416 5.17 -69.01 0.98
C GLY A 416 5.34 -68.75 2.48
N LYS A 417 6.28 -67.86 2.85
CA LYS A 417 6.70 -67.62 4.25
C LYS A 417 5.57 -67.14 5.16
N TYR A 418 4.57 -66.43 4.63
CA TYR A 418 3.42 -65.96 5.39
C TYR A 418 2.55 -67.12 5.89
N LYS A 419 2.26 -68.12 5.03
CA LYS A 419 1.57 -69.34 5.44
C LYS A 419 2.36 -70.12 6.49
N GLU A 420 3.67 -70.27 6.28
CA GLU A 420 4.54 -70.96 7.22
C GLU A 420 4.60 -70.28 8.60
N TYR A 421 4.62 -68.94 8.61
CA TYR A 421 4.54 -68.13 9.84
C TYR A 421 3.21 -68.36 10.55
N ALA A 422 2.09 -68.31 9.82
CA ALA A 422 0.76 -68.54 10.38
C ALA A 422 0.64 -69.93 11.01
N VAL A 423 1.15 -70.99 10.35
CA VAL A 423 1.16 -72.36 10.88
C VAL A 423 2.01 -72.45 12.15
N ARG A 424 3.22 -71.88 12.16
CA ARG A 424 4.11 -71.91 13.35
C ARG A 424 3.51 -71.13 14.51
N MET A 425 2.83 -70.01 14.24
CA MET A 425 2.17 -69.23 15.28
C MET A 425 0.94 -69.95 15.86
N LYS A 426 0.12 -70.58 15.01
CA LYS A 426 -0.97 -71.47 15.49
C LYS A 426 -0.45 -72.61 16.35
N ASN A 427 0.71 -73.18 16.02
CA ASN A 427 1.36 -74.19 16.86
C ASN A 427 1.75 -73.62 18.24
N ILE A 428 2.22 -72.37 18.33
CA ILE A 428 2.48 -71.70 19.63
C ILE A 428 1.18 -71.62 20.46
N TYR A 429 0.05 -71.22 19.87
CA TYR A 429 -1.24 -71.25 20.57
C TYR A 429 -1.63 -72.65 21.05
N ASN A 430 -1.44 -73.67 20.22
CA ASN A 430 -1.72 -75.06 20.60
C ASN A 430 -0.84 -75.51 21.78
N LYS A 431 0.43 -75.09 21.83
CA LYS A 431 1.31 -75.37 22.97
C LYS A 431 0.87 -74.64 24.24
N ILE A 432 0.34 -73.41 24.12
CA ILE A 432 -0.25 -72.69 25.25
C ILE A 432 -1.51 -73.40 25.77
N GLU A 433 -2.37 -73.93 24.89
CA GLU A 433 -3.51 -74.76 25.32
C GLU A 433 -3.06 -76.09 25.96
N GLY A 434 -1.89 -76.62 25.55
CA GLY A 434 -1.24 -77.74 26.25
C GLY A 434 -0.89 -77.40 27.71
N ILE A 435 -0.39 -76.18 27.96
CA ILE A 435 -0.16 -75.67 29.33
C ILE A 435 -1.49 -75.57 30.10
N ASN A 436 -2.56 -75.13 29.44
CA ASN A 436 -3.90 -75.06 30.03
C ASN A 436 -4.45 -76.45 30.43
N ALA A 437 -4.25 -77.46 29.60
CA ALA A 437 -4.61 -78.84 29.94
C ALA A 437 -3.82 -79.35 31.16
N TYR A 438 -2.52 -79.03 31.23
CA TYR A 438 -1.68 -79.34 32.39
C TYR A 438 -2.10 -78.58 33.66
N ALA A 439 -2.51 -77.32 33.54
CA ALA A 439 -2.95 -76.52 34.68
C ALA A 439 -4.10 -77.18 35.46
N LYS A 440 -4.99 -77.90 34.75
CA LYS A 440 -6.13 -78.62 35.34
C LYS A 440 -5.72 -79.82 36.20
N THR A 441 -4.49 -80.31 36.10
CA THR A 441 -3.98 -81.41 36.91
C THR A 441 -3.28 -80.92 38.18
N LEU A 442 -3.19 -79.61 38.40
CA LEU A 442 -2.50 -79.00 39.53
C LEU A 442 -3.47 -78.66 40.68
N PRO A 443 -2.97 -78.47 41.91
CA PRO A 443 -3.77 -77.94 43.00
C PRO A 443 -4.23 -76.50 42.73
N LYS A 444 -5.31 -76.07 43.40
CA LYS A 444 -6.02 -74.81 43.13
C LYS A 444 -5.11 -73.57 43.09
N ARG A 445 -4.12 -73.49 43.99
CA ARG A 445 -3.20 -72.34 44.08
C ARG A 445 -2.30 -72.25 42.85
N GLU A 446 -1.68 -73.35 42.47
CA GLU A 446 -0.80 -73.45 41.30
C GLU A 446 -1.61 -73.32 40.00
N GLN A 447 -2.82 -73.87 39.96
CA GLN A 447 -3.76 -73.72 38.86
C GLN A 447 -4.10 -72.25 38.59
N GLU A 448 -4.40 -71.45 39.62
CA GLU A 448 -4.67 -70.02 39.48
C GLU A 448 -3.48 -69.25 38.90
N VAL A 449 -2.26 -69.55 39.36
CA VAL A 449 -1.02 -68.93 38.86
C VAL A 449 -0.75 -69.30 37.40
N ILE A 450 -0.93 -70.57 37.03
CA ILE A 450 -0.74 -71.03 35.65
C ILE A 450 -1.82 -70.47 34.72
N ASN A 451 -3.08 -70.34 35.18
CA ASN A 451 -4.12 -69.67 34.40
C ASN A 451 -3.77 -68.21 34.09
N GLN A 452 -3.23 -67.46 35.07
CA GLN A 452 -2.75 -66.10 34.83
C GLN A 452 -1.58 -66.06 33.83
N LEU A 453 -0.65 -67.02 33.94
CA LEU A 453 0.45 -67.17 32.98
C LEU A 453 -0.07 -67.45 31.56
N ILE A 454 -1.06 -68.33 31.40
CA ILE A 454 -1.67 -68.66 30.11
C ILE A 454 -2.31 -67.42 29.47
N GLU A 455 -3.12 -66.68 30.22
CA GLU A 455 -3.76 -65.48 29.71
C GLU A 455 -2.74 -64.41 29.31
N ALA A 456 -1.68 -64.25 30.09
CA ALA A 456 -0.60 -63.33 29.76
C ALA A 456 0.20 -63.78 28.52
N LEU A 457 0.50 -65.08 28.38
CA LEU A 457 1.15 -65.63 27.18
C LEU A 457 0.26 -65.46 25.93
N LYS A 458 -1.05 -65.73 26.03
CA LYS A 458 -2.00 -65.50 24.93
C LYS A 458 -2.02 -64.04 24.53
N LYS A 459 -2.06 -63.11 25.50
CA LYS A 459 -2.01 -61.68 25.26
C LYS A 459 -0.73 -61.27 24.53
N ASP A 460 0.43 -61.74 24.97
CA ASP A 460 1.72 -61.46 24.32
C ASP A 460 1.77 -61.96 22.87
N VAL A 461 1.28 -63.20 22.63
CA VAL A 461 1.24 -63.77 21.28
C VAL A 461 0.27 -63.00 20.40
N ASN A 462 -0.93 -62.67 20.89
CA ASN A 462 -1.91 -61.87 20.15
C ASN A 462 -1.35 -60.50 19.79
N GLN A 463 -0.69 -59.83 20.74
CA GLN A 463 -0.09 -58.52 20.53
C GLN A 463 1.05 -58.58 19.51
N PHE A 464 1.91 -59.60 19.59
CA PHE A 464 2.98 -59.80 18.62
C PHE A 464 2.44 -60.06 17.20
N VAL A 465 1.40 -60.88 17.06
CA VAL A 465 0.75 -61.13 15.76
C VAL A 465 0.14 -59.84 15.21
N TRP A 466 -0.59 -59.09 16.03
CA TRP A 466 -1.25 -57.86 15.61
C TRP A 466 -0.26 -56.76 15.21
N GLN A 467 0.82 -56.57 15.99
CA GLN A 467 1.87 -55.60 15.68
C GLN A 467 2.56 -55.89 14.33
N ASN A 468 2.47 -57.13 13.84
CA ASN A 468 3.03 -57.57 12.58
C ASN A 468 1.91 -58.04 11.63
N SER A 469 0.80 -57.27 11.58
CA SER A 469 -0.41 -57.61 10.81
C SER A 469 -0.26 -57.47 9.30
N GLU A 470 0.63 -56.58 8.85
CA GLU A 470 0.85 -56.31 7.42
C GLU A 470 2.02 -57.13 6.86
N GLN A 471 3.06 -57.34 7.66
CA GLN A 471 4.35 -57.91 7.26
C GLN A 471 4.89 -58.91 8.30
N LEU A 472 5.86 -59.73 7.90
CA LEU A 472 6.54 -60.61 8.86
C LEU A 472 7.36 -59.80 9.88
N PRO A 473 7.50 -60.26 11.14
CA PRO A 473 8.24 -59.53 12.15
C PRO A 473 9.72 -59.36 11.83
N GLU A 474 10.27 -58.21 12.21
CA GLU A 474 11.72 -57.97 12.18
C GLU A 474 12.47 -58.75 13.26
N ASN A 475 13.77 -59.01 13.06
CA ASN A 475 14.60 -59.72 14.03
C ASN A 475 14.57 -59.06 15.42
N LYS A 476 14.67 -57.73 15.50
CA LYS A 476 14.62 -56.99 16.79
C LYS A 476 13.29 -57.20 17.53
N SER A 477 12.17 -57.13 16.80
CA SER A 477 10.82 -57.39 17.33
C SER A 477 10.68 -58.83 17.82
N TYR A 478 11.17 -59.80 17.03
CA TYR A 478 11.20 -61.21 17.39
C TYR A 478 12.08 -61.50 18.63
N GLN A 479 13.28 -60.91 18.74
CA GLN A 479 14.13 -61.13 19.92
C GLN A 479 13.46 -60.61 21.19
N LYS A 480 12.77 -59.45 21.13
CA LYS A 480 11.99 -58.93 22.27
C LYS A 480 10.82 -59.86 22.62
N PHE A 481 10.08 -60.36 21.63
CA PHE A 481 9.03 -61.35 21.82
C PHE A 481 9.55 -62.66 22.45
N LYS A 482 10.63 -63.23 21.90
CA LYS A 482 11.27 -64.44 22.42
C LYS A 482 11.74 -64.26 23.86
N MET A 483 12.38 -63.13 24.16
CA MET A 483 12.84 -62.79 25.51
C MET A 483 11.67 -62.69 26.48
N ASN A 484 10.58 -62.02 26.08
CA ASN A 484 9.37 -61.88 26.89
C ASN A 484 8.72 -63.25 27.19
N ILE A 485 8.47 -64.07 26.16
CA ILE A 485 7.89 -65.40 26.34
C ILE A 485 8.78 -66.30 27.20
N LYS A 486 10.10 -66.27 26.99
CA LYS A 486 11.06 -67.04 27.80
C LYS A 486 11.02 -66.59 29.26
N ALA A 487 11.13 -65.29 29.52
CA ALA A 487 11.08 -64.76 30.88
C ALA A 487 9.74 -65.09 31.56
N ARG A 488 8.62 -64.95 30.85
CA ARG A 488 7.30 -65.23 31.41
C ARG A 488 7.12 -66.70 31.77
N LEU A 489 7.57 -67.63 30.94
CA LEU A 489 7.52 -69.06 31.25
C LEU A 489 8.32 -69.42 32.51
N HIS A 490 9.52 -68.85 32.63
CA HIS A 490 10.40 -69.11 33.77
C HIS A 490 10.12 -68.23 35.00
N SER A 491 9.11 -67.35 34.95
CA SER A 491 8.80 -66.42 36.05
C SER A 491 8.14 -67.09 37.26
N HIS A 492 7.72 -68.36 37.12
CA HIS A 492 7.06 -69.13 38.18
C HIS A 492 7.72 -70.49 38.45
N ASP A 493 8.95 -70.70 37.98
CA ASP A 493 9.65 -71.99 38.18
C ASP A 493 9.86 -72.32 39.66
N ASP A 494 9.99 -71.31 40.52
CA ASP A 494 10.12 -71.46 41.96
C ASP A 494 8.89 -72.07 42.64
N LEU A 495 7.70 -71.91 42.04
CA LEU A 495 6.46 -72.57 42.45
C LEU A 495 6.30 -73.92 41.76
N MET A 496 6.71 -74.01 40.49
CA MET A 496 6.36 -75.13 39.61
C MET A 496 7.40 -76.25 39.53
N SER A 497 8.63 -76.01 39.97
CA SER A 497 9.74 -76.97 39.91
C SER A 497 9.53 -78.25 40.70
N GLY A 498 8.58 -78.29 41.63
CA GLY A 498 8.16 -79.50 42.33
C GLY A 498 7.34 -80.48 41.48
N HIS A 499 6.93 -80.09 40.27
CA HIS A 499 6.11 -80.91 39.39
C HIS A 499 6.92 -81.44 38.19
N THR A 500 7.02 -82.76 38.06
CA THR A 500 7.93 -83.46 37.12
C THR A 500 7.69 -83.13 35.64
N SER A 501 6.47 -82.74 35.25
CA SER A 501 6.13 -82.46 33.85
C SER A 501 6.27 -80.98 33.46
N TRP A 502 6.62 -80.09 34.40
CA TRP A 502 6.68 -78.66 34.14
C TRP A 502 7.81 -78.29 33.16
N SER A 503 9.00 -78.86 33.34
CA SER A 503 10.15 -78.67 32.45
C SER A 503 9.85 -79.05 31.01
N ASP A 504 9.21 -80.20 30.82
CA ASP A 504 8.84 -80.72 29.50
C ASP A 504 7.78 -79.84 28.83
N THR A 505 6.84 -79.32 29.64
CA THR A 505 5.79 -78.43 29.17
C THR A 505 6.37 -77.09 28.70
N ILE A 506 7.28 -76.47 29.47
CA ILE A 506 8.00 -75.25 29.05
C ILE A 506 8.81 -75.51 27.78
N LEU A 507 9.57 -76.61 27.75
CA LEU A 507 10.48 -76.94 26.65
C LEU A 507 9.73 -77.03 25.32
N ASN A 508 8.57 -77.68 25.31
CA ASN A 508 7.72 -77.83 24.13
C ASN A 508 7.27 -76.49 23.54
N LEU A 509 6.94 -75.51 24.39
CA LEU A 509 6.57 -74.16 23.95
C LEU A 509 7.80 -73.37 23.49
N LEU A 510 8.91 -73.42 24.22
CA LEU A 510 10.15 -72.72 23.85
C LEU A 510 10.71 -73.21 22.50
N LEU A 511 10.68 -74.51 22.23
CA LEU A 511 11.07 -75.07 20.93
C LEU A 511 10.18 -74.52 19.80
N SER A 512 8.89 -74.34 20.05
CA SER A 512 7.96 -73.75 19.08
C SER A 512 8.28 -72.26 18.80
N VAL A 513 8.71 -71.52 19.82
CA VAL A 513 9.18 -70.13 19.67
C VAL A 513 10.53 -70.07 18.94
N ILE A 514 11.49 -70.95 19.27
CA ILE A 514 12.80 -70.99 18.62
C ILE A 514 12.69 -71.34 17.14
N THR A 515 11.84 -72.32 16.81
CA THR A 515 11.59 -72.71 15.41
C THR A 515 10.94 -71.57 14.62
N LEU A 516 10.08 -70.74 15.23
CA LEU A 516 9.59 -69.52 14.59
C LEU A 516 10.73 -68.55 14.22
N GLY A 517 11.74 -68.39 15.08
CA GLY A 517 12.91 -67.54 14.80
C GLY A 517 13.71 -67.96 13.58
N LYS A 518 13.83 -69.27 13.31
CA LYS A 518 14.50 -69.76 12.09
C LYS A 518 13.84 -69.24 10.82
N LEU A 519 12.50 -69.13 10.82
CA LEU A 519 11.74 -68.60 9.68
C LEU A 519 11.95 -67.09 9.51
N ILE A 520 11.94 -66.35 10.63
CA ILE A 520 12.07 -64.89 10.64
C ILE A 520 13.49 -64.44 10.27
N CYS A 521 14.51 -65.08 10.84
CA CYS A 521 15.92 -64.69 10.68
C CYS A 521 16.59 -65.25 9.41
N SER A 522 15.90 -66.08 8.62
CA SER A 522 16.44 -66.82 7.47
C SER A 522 16.94 -65.93 6.30
N LYS A 523 17.04 -64.61 6.47
CA LYS A 523 17.37 -63.64 5.40
C LYS A 523 18.26 -62.47 5.83
N ALA A 524 18.86 -62.49 7.02
CA ALA A 524 19.77 -61.42 7.44
C ALA A 524 21.20 -61.55 6.88
N THR A 525 21.62 -62.73 6.42
CA THR A 525 23.02 -62.97 6.00
C THR A 525 23.22 -63.54 4.59
N SER A 526 22.18 -63.95 3.87
CA SER A 526 22.37 -64.48 2.52
C SER A 526 21.17 -64.15 1.61
N GLY A 527 21.36 -63.20 0.71
CA GLY A 527 20.39 -62.81 -0.31
C GLY A 527 20.15 -63.87 -1.39
N ARG A 528 20.03 -65.16 -1.05
CA ARG A 528 19.65 -66.24 -1.97
C ARG A 528 18.73 -67.25 -1.29
N ALA A 529 17.64 -67.59 -1.95
CA ALA A 529 16.85 -68.78 -1.64
C ALA A 529 17.47 -69.95 -2.41
N SER A 530 18.02 -70.95 -1.72
CA SER A 530 18.22 -72.27 -2.33
C SER A 530 17.39 -73.30 -1.57
N LEU A 531 16.44 -73.87 -2.31
CA LEU A 531 15.79 -75.13 -2.01
C LEU A 531 16.75 -76.23 -2.45
N PHE A 532 17.29 -76.97 -1.47
CA PHE A 532 18.01 -78.25 -1.59
C PHE A 532 19.46 -78.24 -2.15
N PHE A 533 20.38 -78.75 -1.30
CA PHE A 533 21.77 -79.26 -1.50
C PHE A 533 22.88 -78.31 -2.01
N ASP A 534 23.62 -77.70 -1.06
CA ASP A 534 25.02 -78.01 -0.72
C ASP A 534 25.47 -77.04 0.38
N LYS A 535 25.88 -77.57 1.56
CA LYS A 535 26.28 -76.77 2.72
C LYS A 535 27.79 -76.51 2.67
N THR A 536 28.21 -75.25 2.70
CA THR A 536 29.62 -74.88 2.97
C THR A 536 29.92 -74.90 4.48
N GLU A 537 31.18 -75.13 4.85
CA GLU A 537 31.65 -75.23 6.25
C GLU A 537 31.21 -74.04 7.15
N GLU A 538 31.14 -72.82 6.60
CA GLU A 538 30.64 -71.63 7.33
C GLU A 538 29.13 -71.72 7.67
N GLN A 539 28.34 -72.51 6.95
CA GLN A 539 26.93 -72.78 7.31
C GLN A 539 26.80 -73.84 8.42
N LYS A 540 27.81 -74.70 8.63
CA LYS A 540 27.86 -75.59 9.81
C LYS A 540 28.17 -74.80 11.08
N GLU A 541 29.01 -73.76 11.01
CA GLU A 541 29.25 -72.85 12.15
C GLU A 541 28.01 -72.01 12.53
N ILE A 542 27.09 -71.76 11.59
CA ILE A 542 25.80 -71.08 11.86
C ILE A 542 24.70 -72.08 12.26
N GLU A 543 24.87 -73.38 12.03
CA GLU A 543 24.05 -74.46 12.63
C GLU A 543 24.51 -74.86 14.04
N ALA A 544 25.75 -74.54 14.41
CA ALA A 544 26.27 -74.69 15.77
C ALA A 544 25.32 -74.18 16.88
N PRO A 545 24.48 -73.13 16.74
CA PRO A 545 23.58 -72.70 17.81
C PRO A 545 22.43 -73.66 18.12
N ILE A 546 22.15 -74.67 17.28
CA ILE A 546 21.09 -75.66 17.58
C ILE A 546 21.69 -76.79 18.39
N ASP A 547 22.86 -77.30 18.01
CA ASP A 547 23.58 -78.31 18.78
C ASP A 547 24.14 -77.70 20.07
N VAL A 548 24.57 -76.43 20.07
CA VAL A 548 24.96 -75.68 21.28
C VAL A 548 23.74 -75.24 22.09
N ALA A 549 22.56 -74.98 21.50
CA ALA A 549 21.33 -74.77 22.30
C ALA A 549 20.83 -76.08 22.89
N LEU A 550 20.91 -77.21 22.17
CA LEU A 550 20.56 -78.54 22.65
C LEU A 550 21.58 -79.08 23.66
N GLU A 551 22.88 -78.77 23.52
CA GLU A 551 23.93 -79.08 24.49
C GLU A 551 23.86 -78.17 25.73
N ASN A 552 23.61 -76.87 25.57
CA ASN A 552 23.42 -75.96 26.70
C ASN A 552 22.09 -76.24 27.43
N LEU A 553 21.03 -76.65 26.72
CA LEU A 553 19.79 -77.14 27.35
C LEU A 553 19.99 -78.53 27.97
N GLY A 554 20.77 -79.42 27.36
CA GLY A 554 21.15 -80.70 27.91
C GLY A 554 21.91 -80.54 29.23
N ARG A 555 22.87 -79.59 29.30
CA ARG A 555 23.57 -79.21 30.54
C ARG A 555 22.71 -78.43 31.54
N PHE A 556 21.61 -77.81 31.11
CA PHE A 556 20.68 -77.10 31.99
C PHE A 556 19.63 -78.05 32.60
N LEU A 557 19.25 -79.11 31.87
CA LEU A 557 18.29 -80.13 32.31
C LEU A 557 18.98 -81.26 33.10
N ALA A 558 20.23 -81.59 32.78
CA ALA A 558 21.07 -82.45 33.61
C ALA A 558 21.82 -81.56 34.61
N GLY A 559 21.30 -81.44 35.84
CA GLY A 559 21.87 -80.58 36.86
C GLY A 559 23.40 -80.63 36.96
N GLY A 560 24.02 -79.45 36.81
CA GLY A 560 25.33 -79.11 37.34
C GLY A 560 25.16 -78.24 38.57
#